data_AF-A0A959Z814-F1
#
_entry.id   AF-A0A959Z814-F1
#
_cell.length_a   1.000
_cell.length_b   1.000
_cell.length_c   1.000
_cell.angle_alpha   90.00
_cell.angle_beta   90.00
_cell.angle_gamma   90.00
#
_symmetry.space_group_name_H-M   'P 1'
#
loop_
_entity.id
_entity.type
_entity.pdbx_description
1 polymer ?
#
loop_
_entity_poly.entity_id
_entity_poly.type
_entity_poly.pdbx_seq_one_letter_code
_entity_poly.pdbx_strand_id
1 'polypeptide(L)'
;MNTKVKSGILTAIQYITLGVLLFLNDWWAMNPWLFGFQIAGVILGLWAILEMRKSRLNITPLPLNDSVLITTGPYRLLRHPMYLALILVLYPMILPDHYLFSTLVLGVFTVNLILKLLFEERLLQERYTRYGTYKQNTWRLMPWVY
;
A
#
# COMPACT_ATOMS: atom_id res chain seq x y z
N MET A 1 18.53 13.09 -8.89
CA MET A 1 18.07 11.81 -9.49
C MET A 1 16.68 12.02 -10.07
N ASN A 2 16.41 11.53 -11.28
CA ASN A 2 15.12 11.70 -11.97
C ASN A 2 13.98 11.01 -11.19
N THR A 3 12.84 11.69 -11.00
CA THR A 3 11.63 11.19 -10.33
C THR A 3 11.16 9.83 -10.86
N LYS A 4 11.24 9.60 -12.18
CA LYS A 4 10.91 8.31 -12.80
C LYS A 4 11.86 7.19 -12.35
N VAL A 5 13.16 7.48 -12.31
CA VAL A 5 14.20 6.52 -11.89
C VAL A 5 14.00 6.15 -10.42
N LYS A 6 13.74 7.13 -9.55
CA LYS A 6 13.47 6.88 -8.12
C LYS A 6 12.24 6.00 -7.91
N SER A 7 11.14 6.29 -8.62
CA SER A 7 9.92 5.47 -8.56
C SER A 7 10.17 4.03 -9.02
N GLY A 8 10.94 3.87 -10.11
CA GLY A 8 11.31 2.55 -10.63
C GLY A 8 12.10 1.73 -9.63
N ILE A 9 13.12 2.31 -8.99
CA ILE A 9 13.95 1.63 -7.98
C ILE A 9 13.10 1.18 -6.78
N LEU A 10 12.31 2.09 -6.19
CA LEU A 10 11.47 1.75 -5.02
C LEU A 10 10.46 0.64 -5.34
N THR A 11 9.92 0.67 -6.56
CA THR A 11 8.97 -0.35 -7.02
C THR A 11 9.64 -1.70 -7.29
N ALA A 12 10.84 -1.70 -7.87
CA ALA A 12 11.63 -2.92 -8.05
C ALA A 12 11.96 -3.55 -6.69
N ILE A 13 12.47 -2.77 -5.73
CA ILE A 13 12.77 -3.25 -4.37
C ILE A 13 11.50 -3.84 -3.73
N GLN A 14 10.35 -3.18 -3.87
CA GLN A 14 9.09 -3.66 -3.32
C GLN A 14 8.70 -5.03 -3.89
N TYR A 15 8.74 -5.20 -5.21
CA TYR A 15 8.35 -6.48 -5.82
C TYR A 15 9.36 -7.59 -5.56
N ILE A 16 10.66 -7.27 -5.52
CA ILE A 16 11.72 -8.23 -5.18
C ILE A 16 11.53 -8.72 -3.75
N THR A 17 11.41 -7.81 -2.79
CA THR A 17 11.22 -8.17 -1.37
C THR A 17 9.90 -8.92 -1.16
N LEU A 18 8.82 -8.50 -1.80
CA LEU A 18 7.54 -9.23 -1.78
C LEU A 18 7.70 -10.66 -2.33
N GLY A 19 8.35 -10.83 -3.49
CA GLY A 19 8.57 -12.13 -4.10
C GLY A 19 9.43 -13.06 -3.21
N VAL A 20 10.50 -12.53 -2.61
CA VAL A 20 11.33 -13.27 -1.67
C VAL A 20 10.52 -13.72 -0.45
N LEU A 21 9.71 -12.84 0.14
CA LEU A 21 8.88 -13.20 1.30
C LEU A 21 7.83 -14.26 0.97
N LEU A 22 7.16 -14.15 -0.18
CA LEU A 22 6.14 -15.12 -0.61
C LEU A 22 6.74 -16.47 -1.01
N PHE A 23 8.00 -16.50 -1.45
CA PHE A 23 8.68 -17.73 -1.84
C PHE A 23 9.23 -18.49 -0.62
N LEU A 24 9.67 -17.77 0.42
CA LEU A 24 10.35 -18.37 1.57
C LEU A 24 9.45 -18.77 2.73
N ASN A 25 8.22 -18.26 2.80
CA ASN A 25 7.34 -18.45 3.96
C ASN A 25 5.98 -19.01 3.51
N ASP A 26 5.31 -19.70 4.43
CA ASP A 26 3.95 -20.18 4.22
C ASP A 26 2.98 -19.00 4.13
N TRP A 27 2.05 -19.07 3.18
CA TRP A 27 1.22 -17.90 2.86
C TRP A 27 0.17 -17.59 3.93
N TRP A 28 -0.23 -18.61 4.69
CA TRP A 28 -1.32 -18.52 5.65
C TRP A 28 -0.80 -18.77 7.05
N ALA A 29 -1.02 -17.80 7.93
CA ALA A 29 -0.71 -17.96 9.33
C ALA A 29 -1.62 -19.04 9.94
N MET A 30 -1.03 -20.02 10.61
CA MET A 30 -1.80 -21.08 11.28
C MET A 30 -2.58 -20.57 12.50
N ASN A 31 -2.13 -19.47 13.10
CA ASN A 31 -2.82 -18.85 14.23
C ASN A 31 -4.11 -18.15 13.74
N PRO A 32 -5.30 -18.50 14.28
CA PRO A 32 -6.57 -17.92 13.83
C PRO A 32 -6.66 -16.39 13.88
N TRP A 33 -6.01 -15.77 14.87
CA TRP A 33 -5.99 -14.31 14.99
C TRP A 33 -5.16 -13.67 13.87
N LEU A 34 -3.98 -14.23 13.60
CA LEU A 34 -3.09 -13.80 12.53
C LEU A 34 -3.72 -14.04 11.16
N PHE A 35 -4.38 -15.18 10.97
CA PHE A 35 -5.17 -15.46 9.77
C PHE A 35 -6.30 -14.43 9.58
N GLY A 36 -7.00 -14.06 10.65
CA GLY A 36 -8.01 -13.00 10.62
C GLY A 36 -7.46 -11.67 10.12
N PHE A 37 -6.26 -11.28 10.56
CA PHE A 37 -5.58 -10.09 10.03
C PHE A 37 -5.23 -10.20 8.55
N GLN A 38 -4.77 -11.37 8.09
CA GLN A 38 -4.48 -11.58 6.66
C GLN A 38 -5.74 -11.45 5.81
N ILE A 39 -6.85 -12.06 6.24
CA ILE A 39 -8.14 -11.96 5.53
C ILE A 39 -8.62 -10.51 5.49
N ALA A 40 -8.54 -9.78 6.61
CA ALA A 40 -8.86 -8.36 6.64
C ALA A 40 -7.98 -7.54 5.68
N GLY A 41 -6.68 -7.86 5.61
CA GLY A 41 -5.74 -7.27 4.66
C GLY A 41 -6.12 -7.53 3.20
N VAL A 42 -6.46 -8.78 2.86
CA VAL A 42 -6.92 -9.15 1.51
C VAL A 42 -8.20 -8.41 1.14
N ILE A 43 -9.19 -8.38 2.03
CA ILE A 43 -10.46 -7.65 1.80
C ILE A 43 -10.21 -6.17 1.58
N LEU A 44 -9.38 -5.53 2.42
CA LEU A 44 -9.01 -4.12 2.28
C LEU A 44 -8.29 -3.85 0.96
N GLY A 45 -7.35 -4.72 0.58
CA GLY A 45 -6.61 -4.62 -0.68
C GLY A 45 -7.53 -4.73 -1.89
N LEU A 46 -8.44 -5.70 -1.90
CA LEU A 46 -9.43 -5.86 -2.96
C LEU A 46 -10.37 -4.64 -3.04
N TRP A 47 -10.85 -4.14 -1.90
CA TRP A 47 -11.70 -2.95 -1.87
C TRP A 47 -10.97 -1.71 -2.43
N ALA A 48 -9.71 -1.51 -2.05
CA ALA A 48 -8.89 -0.41 -2.57
C ALA A 48 -8.68 -0.52 -4.10
N ILE A 49 -8.36 -1.72 -4.60
CA ILE A 49 -8.19 -1.97 -6.04
C ILE A 49 -9.49 -1.73 -6.80
N LEU A 50 -10.62 -2.22 -6.28
CA LEU A 50 -11.92 -2.02 -6.91
C LEU A 50 -12.28 -0.53 -6.99
N GLU A 51 -12.01 0.22 -5.93
CA GLU A 51 -12.26 1.66 -5.92
C GLU A 51 -11.35 2.41 -6.91
N MET A 52 -10.08 2.03 -7.00
CA MET A 52 -9.16 2.54 -8.04
C MET A 52 -9.63 2.22 -9.45
N ARG A 53 -10.21 1.04 -9.68
CA ARG A 53 -10.77 0.65 -10.99
C ARG A 53 -12.04 1.42 -11.30
N LYS A 54 -12.94 1.63 -10.33
CA LYS A 54 -14.16 2.45 -10.49
C LYS A 54 -13.85 3.89 -10.87
N SER A 55 -12.79 4.47 -10.31
CA SER A 55 -12.35 5.82 -10.71
C SER A 55 -11.91 5.93 -12.18
N ARG A 56 -11.66 4.81 -12.87
CA ARG A 56 -11.42 4.76 -14.33
C ARG A 56 -12.69 4.45 -15.14
N LEU A 57 -13.82 4.22 -14.49
CA LEU A 57 -15.12 3.92 -15.09
C LEU A 57 -16.08 5.13 -15.06
N ASN A 58 -15.56 6.36 -15.12
CA ASN A 58 -16.41 7.46 -15.57
C ASN A 58 -16.77 7.19 -17.04
N ILE A 59 -18.08 7.13 -17.31
CA ILE A 59 -18.74 6.70 -18.56
C ILE A 59 -18.59 7.78 -19.66
N THR A 60 -17.41 8.41 -19.75
CA THR A 60 -17.07 9.40 -20.77
C THR A 60 -15.69 9.09 -21.34
N PRO A 61 -15.59 8.83 -22.66
CA PRO A 61 -14.40 8.25 -23.27
C PRO A 61 -13.39 9.34 -23.65
N LEU A 62 -12.71 9.95 -22.66
CA LEU A 62 -11.53 10.78 -22.91
C LEU A 62 -10.51 10.58 -21.79
N PRO A 63 -9.41 9.84 -22.01
CA PRO A 63 -8.30 9.76 -21.07
C PRO A 63 -7.20 10.75 -21.52
N LEU A 64 -7.21 11.98 -21.01
CA LEU A 64 -6.09 12.91 -21.22
C LEU A 64 -5.76 13.66 -19.94
N ASN A 65 -4.51 13.52 -19.47
CA ASN A 65 -3.77 14.37 -18.52
C ASN A 65 -4.36 14.66 -17.11
N ASP A 66 -5.64 14.40 -16.86
CA ASP A 66 -6.38 14.70 -15.64
C ASP A 66 -6.65 13.44 -14.81
N SER A 67 -5.61 12.81 -14.27
CA SER A 67 -5.81 11.77 -13.26
C SER A 67 -6.58 12.37 -12.08
N VAL A 68 -7.75 11.84 -11.70
CA VAL A 68 -8.53 12.36 -10.57
C VAL A 68 -7.99 11.78 -9.26
N LEU A 69 -7.87 12.60 -8.22
CA LEU A 69 -7.53 12.13 -6.88
C LEU A 69 -8.70 11.30 -6.33
N ILE A 70 -8.46 10.02 -6.05
CA ILE A 70 -9.45 9.11 -5.48
C ILE A 70 -9.55 9.36 -3.98
N THR A 71 -10.77 9.66 -3.51
CA THR A 71 -11.07 9.95 -2.10
C THR A 71 -12.30 9.18 -1.59
N THR A 72 -12.76 8.17 -2.35
CA THR A 72 -13.93 7.35 -2.05
C THR A 72 -13.53 5.95 -1.53
N GLY A 73 -14.50 5.19 -1.04
CA GLY A 73 -14.25 3.86 -0.47
C GLY A 73 -13.26 3.90 0.70
N PRO A 74 -12.24 3.02 0.74
CA PRO A 74 -11.27 3.02 1.84
C PRO A 74 -10.38 4.27 1.81
N TYR A 75 -10.27 4.93 0.65
CA TYR A 75 -9.54 6.19 0.50
C TYR A 75 -10.19 7.36 1.25
N ARG A 76 -11.47 7.25 1.65
CA ARG A 76 -12.12 8.28 2.48
C ARG A 76 -11.56 8.36 3.89
N LEU A 77 -10.93 7.27 4.36
CA LEU A 77 -10.37 7.16 5.71
C LEU A 77 -8.84 7.12 5.67
N LEU A 78 -8.27 6.37 4.71
CA LEU A 78 -6.84 6.09 4.62
C LEU A 78 -6.28 6.58 3.29
N ARG A 79 -5.13 7.25 3.28
CA ARG A 79 -4.47 7.68 2.03
C ARG A 79 -3.85 6.51 1.28
N HIS A 80 -3.35 5.51 2.01
CA HIS A 80 -2.62 4.37 1.46
C HIS A 80 -3.21 3.03 1.93
N PRO A 81 -4.50 2.73 1.68
CA PRO A 81 -5.15 1.51 2.15
C PRO A 81 -4.51 0.24 1.56
N MET A 82 -3.95 0.31 0.35
CA MET A 82 -3.20 -0.79 -0.25
C MET A 82 -1.91 -1.12 0.53
N TYR A 83 -1.26 -0.12 1.12
CA TYR A 83 -0.03 -0.34 1.88
C TYR A 83 -0.36 -0.94 3.24
N LEU A 84 -1.46 -0.49 3.87
CA LEU A 84 -1.98 -1.17 5.05
C LEU A 84 -2.33 -2.63 4.74
N ALA A 85 -2.99 -2.90 3.62
CA ALA A 85 -3.31 -4.27 3.20
C ALA A 85 -2.05 -5.15 3.07
N LEU A 86 -0.97 -4.64 2.46
CA LEU A 86 0.29 -5.36 2.37
C LEU A 86 0.90 -5.66 3.75
N ILE A 87 0.86 -4.70 4.67
CA ILE A 87 1.33 -4.90 6.04
C ILE A 87 0.50 -5.98 6.74
N LEU A 88 -0.83 -5.91 6.63
CA LEU A 88 -1.76 -6.88 7.25
C LEU A 88 -1.63 -8.29 6.69
N VAL A 89 -1.15 -8.45 5.45
CA VAL A 89 -0.90 -9.78 4.86
C VAL A 89 0.47 -10.31 5.24
N LEU A 90 1.51 -9.48 5.16
CA LEU A 90 2.91 -9.91 5.29
C LEU A 90 3.37 -10.06 6.74
N TYR A 91 2.94 -9.20 7.65
CA TYR A 91 3.38 -9.30 9.06
C TYR A 91 2.90 -10.59 9.72
N PRO A 92 1.61 -10.96 9.63
CA PRO A 92 1.13 -12.21 10.23
C PRO A 92 1.75 -13.47 9.61
N MET A 93 2.19 -13.37 8.34
CA MET A 93 2.88 -14.44 7.63
C MET A 93 4.27 -14.75 8.21
N ILE A 94 4.96 -13.75 8.76
CA ILE A 94 6.39 -13.85 9.12
C ILE A 94 6.62 -13.91 10.63
N LEU A 95 5.73 -13.30 11.43
CA LEU A 95 5.83 -13.27 12.88
C LEU A 95 5.98 -14.65 13.55
N PRO A 96 5.32 -15.74 13.10
CA PRO A 96 5.39 -17.04 13.78
C PRO A 96 6.73 -17.78 13.62
N ASP A 97 7.38 -17.65 12.46
CA ASP A 97 8.42 -18.61 12.06
C ASP A 97 9.83 -18.23 12.55
N HIS A 98 9.98 -17.05 13.17
CA HIS A 98 11.24 -16.54 13.75
C HIS A 98 12.47 -16.56 12.82
N TYR A 99 12.30 -16.74 11.51
CA TYR A 99 13.38 -16.73 10.54
C TYR A 99 13.99 -15.33 10.49
N LEU A 100 15.25 -15.21 10.94
CA LEU A 100 15.98 -13.94 10.96
C LEU A 100 16.05 -13.32 9.55
N PHE A 101 16.27 -14.15 8.52
CA PHE A 101 16.34 -13.67 7.15
C PHE A 101 15.00 -13.08 6.66
N SER A 102 13.87 -13.79 6.84
CA SER A 102 12.54 -13.27 6.49
C SER A 102 12.21 -11.98 7.24
N THR A 103 12.57 -11.92 8.53
CA THR A 103 12.39 -10.71 9.36
C THR A 103 13.20 -9.53 8.82
N LEU A 104 14.46 -9.75 8.40
CA LEU A 104 15.30 -8.71 7.79
C LEU A 104 14.71 -8.23 6.45
N VAL A 105 14.26 -9.14 5.59
CA VAL A 105 13.61 -8.80 4.32
C VAL A 105 12.31 -8.03 4.56
N LEU A 106 11.53 -8.39 5.58
CA LEU A 106 10.33 -7.65 5.99
C LEU A 106 10.68 -6.23 6.49
N GLY A 107 11.79 -6.08 7.19
CA GLY A 107 12.32 -4.77 7.60
C GLY A 107 12.66 -3.90 6.38
N VAL A 108 13.39 -4.45 5.41
CA VAL A 108 13.69 -3.76 4.15
C VAL A 108 12.42 -3.40 3.39
N PHE A 109 11.47 -4.32 3.29
CA PHE A 109 10.16 -4.08 2.67
C PHE A 109 9.44 -2.91 3.34
N THR A 110 9.38 -2.91 4.68
CA THR A 110 8.68 -1.88 5.47
C THR A 110 9.33 -0.50 5.29
N VAL A 111 10.66 -0.40 5.37
CA VAL A 111 11.39 0.86 5.15
C VAL A 111 11.16 1.35 3.73
N ASN A 112 11.26 0.48 2.73
CA ASN A 112 11.01 0.83 1.34
C ASN A 112 9.57 1.31 1.12
N LEU A 113 8.58 0.66 1.74
CA LEU A 113 7.17 1.05 1.67
C LEU A 113 6.94 2.44 2.26
N ILE A 114 7.57 2.78 3.39
CA ILE A 114 7.49 4.12 3.99
C ILE A 114 8.17 5.16 3.08
N LEU A 115 9.36 4.87 2.55
CA LEU A 115 10.04 5.78 1.62
C LEU A 115 9.21 6.05 0.36
N LYS A 116 8.57 5.01 -0.17
CA LYS A 116 7.68 5.11 -1.33
C LYS A 116 6.41 5.89 -1.01
N LEU A 117 5.79 5.64 0.14
CA LEU A 117 4.65 6.42 0.63
C LEU A 117 4.97 7.91 0.70
N LEU A 118 6.08 8.28 1.35
CA LEU A 118 6.49 9.68 1.49
C LEU A 118 6.80 10.32 0.14
N PHE A 119 7.39 9.57 -0.78
CA PHE A 119 7.66 10.03 -2.13
C PHE A 119 6.36 10.25 -2.91
N GLU A 120 5.42 9.32 -2.84
CA GLU A 120 4.10 9.45 -3.47
C GLU A 120 3.30 10.61 -2.91
N GLU A 121 3.30 10.82 -1.58
CA GLU A 121 2.62 11.99 -0.99
C GLU A 121 3.19 13.31 -1.52
N ARG A 122 4.52 13.42 -1.69
CA ARG A 122 5.14 14.63 -2.25
C ARG A 122 4.68 14.88 -3.68
N LEU A 123 4.67 13.83 -4.52
CA LEU A 123 4.20 13.95 -5.90
C LEU A 123 2.71 14.28 -5.98
N LEU A 124 1.89 13.73 -5.08
CA LEU A 124 0.47 14.04 -5.01
C LEU A 124 0.21 15.47 -4.54
N GLN A 125 1.03 15.98 -3.60
CA GLN A 125 0.98 17.39 -3.17
C GLN A 125 1.35 18.35 -4.29
N GLU A 126 2.39 18.02 -5.08
CA GLU A 126 2.82 18.83 -6.22
C GLU A 126 1.78 18.82 -7.35
N ARG A 127 1.09 17.69 -7.55
CA ARG A 127 0.12 17.52 -8.63
C ARG A 127 -1.27 18.06 -8.32
N TYR A 128 -1.75 17.89 -7.09
CA TYR A 128 -3.14 18.18 -6.73
C TYR A 128 -3.24 19.24 -5.64
N THR A 129 -3.75 20.41 -6.02
CA THR A 129 -4.04 21.52 -5.08
C THR A 129 -4.95 21.08 -3.94
N ARG A 130 -5.94 20.23 -4.20
CA ARG A 130 -6.90 19.70 -3.20
C ARG A 130 -6.31 18.62 -2.27
N TYR A 131 -5.07 18.15 -2.52
CA TYR A 131 -4.47 17.10 -1.69
C TYR A 131 -4.25 17.55 -0.25
N GLY A 132 -3.99 18.84 -0.02
CA GLY A 132 -3.86 19.40 1.33
C GLY A 132 -5.11 19.17 2.18
N THR A 133 -6.29 19.50 1.63
CA THR A 133 -7.58 19.26 2.29
C THR A 133 -7.87 17.78 2.48
N TYR A 134 -7.56 16.95 1.48
CA TYR A 134 -7.69 15.50 1.59
C TYR A 134 -6.82 14.95 2.74
N LYS A 135 -5.58 15.43 2.85
CA LYS A 135 -4.61 15.04 3.87
C LYS A 135 -5.06 15.39 5.30
N GLN A 136 -5.84 16.45 5.48
CA GLN A 136 -6.37 16.83 6.79
C GLN A 136 -7.50 15.92 7.27
N ASN A 137 -8.24 15.32 6.34
CA ASN A 137 -9.41 14.50 6.63
C ASN A 137 -9.13 12.99 6.60
N THR A 138 -7.87 12.59 6.43
CA THR A 138 -7.48 11.18 6.25
C THR A 138 -6.19 10.84 6.98
N TRP A 139 -6.08 9.59 7.41
CA TRP A 139 -4.88 9.01 7.99
C TRP A 139 -3.97 8.42 6.91
N ARG A 140 -2.67 8.25 7.16
CA ARG A 140 -1.76 7.68 6.14
C ARG A 140 -2.03 6.20 5.93
N LEU A 141 -2.03 5.44 7.01
CA LEU A 141 -2.06 3.98 7.04
C LEU A 141 -3.03 3.45 8.09
N MET A 142 -2.96 3.91 9.33
CA MET A 142 -3.72 3.34 10.44
C MET A 142 -4.52 4.40 11.18
N PRO A 143 -5.81 4.15 11.42
CA PRO A 143 -6.61 4.95 12.31
C PRO A 143 -5.95 5.32 13.62
N TRP A 144 -5.95 6.62 13.93
CA TRP A 144 -5.47 7.17 15.21
C TRP A 144 -3.97 7.02 15.51
N VAL A 145 -3.21 6.42 14.61
CA VAL A 145 -1.76 6.16 14.81
C VAL A 145 -0.94 6.90 13.75
N TYR A 146 -1.28 6.74 12.46
CA TYR A 146 -0.45 7.25 11.36
C TYR A 146 -1.23 7.45 10.07
#